data_AF-A0A2V8WQ59-F1
#
_entry.id   AF-A0A2V8WQ59-F1
#
_cell.length_a   1.000
_cell.length_b   1.000
_cell.length_c   1.000
_cell.angle_alpha   90.00
_cell.angle_beta   90.00
_cell.angle_gamma   90.00
#
_symmetry.space_group_name_H-M   'P 1'
#
loop_
_entity.id
_entity.type
_entity.pdbx_description
1 polymer ?
#
loop_
_entity_poly.entity_id
_entity_poly.type
_entity_poly.pdbx_seq_one_letter_code
_entity_poly.pdbx_strand_id
1 'polypeptide(L)'
;MCVAALLLGCPAVQAQNPNFHNAPASAKEMKNPYGDQRLASEKQLYHLRCARCHGENGEGSGNIPALASGRAQSASDGELFWYITKGDVNNGMPAWSTLPRQQRWQIVTYLRVLGGSNPGSPRVRTSPAEAAAAGVKAPLPKAPFTDYRFEKPGKIRKVALKDLPAAFATTSAGNGPQLVPRPKDAWPQVLPGFKVELYASGLDDPRQIRTAPNGDFFVTESHTGNVRVFRGVTPEGKLEQEEIFATGLNRPFGVNFYPPGPNPQWIYIGNTDSIVRFPYQNGDLKARGRAQHIANVPGGDGHWTRDIQFTPDGKKMFVSVGSASNIDDPDTTPAEQNRADVLEFNPDGSAMRVYAYGIRNCVGMAINSKTGELWCSVNERDALGDNLVPDYITHVQEGGFYGWPWWYMGGHQDPRHHGKHPELKDKVITPDVILHPHNASLGITFYDGKQFPAEYEGDIFAAEHGSWNRSVRVGYELIRVPLHQAGHASGEYEDFMTGFVVDNGHVWGRPVGVAVAPDGSLLVTDDGSKSIWRVSYAGK
;
A
#
# COMPACT_ATOMS: atom_id res chain seq x y z
N MET A 1 56.17 -59.96 8.60
CA MET A 1 55.12 -59.41 9.48
C MET A 1 54.26 -58.48 8.63
N CYS A 2 53.05 -58.92 8.24
CA CYS A 2 52.16 -58.13 7.39
C CYS A 2 51.56 -56.98 8.21
N VAL A 3 51.77 -55.75 7.76
CA VAL A 3 51.18 -54.54 8.32
C VAL A 3 49.78 -54.39 7.74
N ALA A 4 48.76 -54.57 8.59
CA ALA A 4 47.36 -54.39 8.25
C ALA A 4 47.03 -52.89 8.20
N ALA A 5 46.48 -52.44 7.07
CA ALA A 5 45.90 -51.11 6.91
C ALA A 5 44.56 -51.05 7.67
N LEU A 6 44.51 -50.25 8.74
CA LEU A 6 43.25 -49.85 9.39
C LEU A 6 42.73 -48.59 8.70
N LEU A 7 41.67 -48.76 7.91
CA LEU A 7 40.81 -47.68 7.44
C LEU A 7 40.06 -47.09 8.64
N LEU A 8 40.34 -45.82 8.95
CA LEU A 8 39.54 -45.01 9.88
C LEU A 8 38.17 -44.73 9.24
N GLY A 9 37.13 -45.37 9.76
CA GLY A 9 35.75 -45.01 9.43
C GLY A 9 35.37 -43.66 10.07
N CYS A 10 34.84 -42.74 9.26
CA CYS A 10 34.17 -41.54 9.75
C CYS A 10 32.97 -41.92 10.65
N PRO A 11 32.83 -41.36 11.86
CA PRO A 11 31.55 -41.36 12.53
C PRO A 11 30.61 -40.39 11.82
N ALA A 12 29.47 -40.93 11.43
CA ALA A 12 28.37 -40.24 10.78
C ALA A 12 27.82 -39.05 11.59
N VAL A 13 27.44 -38.00 10.84
CA VAL A 13 26.23 -37.18 10.98
C VAL A 13 25.71 -36.97 12.42
N GLN A 14 25.82 -35.73 12.90
CA GLN A 14 25.06 -35.23 14.06
C GLN A 14 23.58 -35.60 13.95
N ALA A 15 23.10 -36.39 14.91
CA ALA A 15 21.69 -36.68 15.09
C ALA A 15 20.90 -35.38 15.32
N GLN A 16 19.84 -35.19 14.55
CA GLN A 16 18.87 -34.12 14.72
C GLN A 16 18.14 -34.31 16.07
N ASN A 17 18.18 -33.30 16.94
CA ASN A 17 17.45 -33.30 18.21
C ASN A 17 15.92 -33.35 17.93
N PRO A 18 15.17 -34.36 18.45
CA PRO A 18 13.79 -34.65 18.03
C PRO A 18 12.70 -33.77 18.67
N ASN A 19 13.05 -32.79 19.51
CA ASN A 19 12.07 -32.02 20.28
C ASN A 19 11.82 -30.63 19.68
N PHE A 20 10.55 -30.31 19.36
CA PHE A 20 10.14 -28.96 18.94
C PHE A 20 10.28 -27.99 20.13
N HIS A 21 11.36 -27.20 20.14
CA HIS A 21 11.68 -26.21 21.16
C HIS A 21 11.62 -26.72 22.63
N ASN A 22 11.95 -28.00 22.84
CA ASN A 22 11.91 -28.67 24.14
C ASN A 22 10.55 -28.57 24.87
N ALA A 23 9.45 -28.63 24.12
CA ALA A 23 8.11 -28.73 24.69
C ALA A 23 8.00 -29.96 25.65
N PRO A 24 7.34 -29.82 26.82
CA PRO A 24 7.21 -30.91 27.78
C PRO A 24 6.37 -32.06 27.21
N ALA A 25 6.56 -33.28 27.73
CA ALA A 25 5.82 -34.47 27.27
C ALA A 25 4.29 -34.26 27.34
N SER A 26 3.81 -33.57 28.39
CA SER A 26 2.39 -33.22 28.55
C SER A 26 1.84 -32.31 27.46
N ALA A 27 2.68 -31.50 26.80
CA ALA A 27 2.27 -30.70 25.65
C ALA A 27 2.16 -31.55 24.38
N LYS A 28 3.06 -32.52 24.16
CA LYS A 28 3.01 -33.42 23.00
C LYS A 28 1.73 -34.27 22.95
N GLU A 29 1.22 -34.65 24.11
CA GLU A 29 -0.01 -35.45 24.25
C GLU A 29 -1.29 -34.61 24.15
N MET A 30 -1.17 -33.28 24.20
CA MET A 30 -2.31 -32.37 24.18
C MET A 30 -2.90 -32.29 22.77
N LYS A 31 -4.18 -32.66 22.65
CA LYS A 31 -4.93 -32.57 21.39
C LYS A 31 -5.69 -31.26 21.30
N ASN A 32 -5.78 -30.73 20.08
CA ASN A 32 -6.66 -29.59 19.79
C ASN A 32 -8.11 -30.01 20.02
N PRO A 33 -8.82 -29.43 21.02
CA PRO A 33 -10.18 -29.84 21.36
C PRO A 33 -11.22 -29.46 20.29
N TYR A 34 -10.84 -28.66 19.29
CA TYR A 34 -11.70 -28.24 18.19
C TYR A 34 -11.47 -29.03 16.89
N GLY A 35 -10.44 -29.89 16.82
CA GLY A 35 -10.14 -30.69 15.63
C GLY A 35 -10.01 -29.84 14.34
N ASP A 36 -10.63 -30.30 13.25
CA ASP A 36 -10.70 -29.59 11.96
C ASP A 36 -11.87 -28.57 11.87
N GLN A 37 -12.58 -28.31 12.98
CA GLN A 37 -13.67 -27.33 12.96
C GLN A 37 -13.10 -25.93 12.74
N ARG A 38 -13.26 -25.41 11.53
CA ARG A 38 -12.88 -24.05 11.16
C ARG A 38 -13.76 -23.04 11.89
N LEU A 39 -13.18 -22.30 12.83
CA LEU A 39 -13.82 -21.18 13.49
C LEU A 39 -13.57 -19.90 12.68
N ALA A 40 -14.60 -19.08 12.50
CA ALA A 40 -14.59 -17.93 11.59
C ALA A 40 -13.49 -16.87 11.87
N SER A 41 -12.87 -16.89 13.06
CA SER A 41 -11.89 -15.90 13.53
C SER A 41 -10.41 -16.36 13.47
N GLU A 42 -10.11 -17.60 13.08
CA GLU A 42 -8.77 -18.19 13.16
C GLU A 42 -7.72 -17.44 12.32
N LYS A 43 -8.06 -17.14 11.07
CA LYS A 43 -7.24 -16.33 10.15
C LYS A 43 -7.00 -14.93 10.72
N GLN A 44 -8.06 -14.27 11.17
CA GLN A 44 -7.98 -12.91 11.72
C GLN A 44 -7.05 -12.86 12.95
N LEU A 45 -7.14 -13.83 13.84
CA LEU A 45 -6.24 -13.91 15.00
C LEU A 45 -4.78 -14.09 14.60
N TYR A 46 -4.51 -14.93 13.60
CA TYR A 46 -3.16 -15.08 13.06
C TYR A 46 -2.63 -13.77 12.47
N HIS A 47 -3.42 -13.06 11.66
CA HIS A 47 -3.00 -11.79 11.06
C HIS A 47 -2.70 -10.73 12.12
N LEU A 48 -3.55 -10.63 13.15
CA LEU A 48 -3.37 -9.66 14.24
C LEU A 48 -2.18 -9.96 15.15
N ARG A 49 -1.79 -11.23 15.30
CA ARG A 49 -0.82 -11.66 16.34
C ARG A 49 0.48 -12.22 15.79
N CYS A 50 0.47 -12.79 14.59
CA CYS A 50 1.58 -13.60 14.08
C CYS A 50 2.10 -13.10 12.73
N ALA A 51 1.24 -12.62 11.82
CA ALA A 51 1.63 -12.26 10.46
C ALA A 51 2.67 -11.13 10.39
N ARG A 52 2.62 -10.17 11.32
CA ARG A 52 3.61 -9.06 11.39
C ARG A 52 5.07 -9.55 11.40
N CYS A 53 5.33 -10.71 11.99
CA CYS A 53 6.67 -11.28 12.04
C CYS A 53 6.85 -12.44 11.06
N HIS A 54 5.84 -13.30 10.94
CA HIS A 54 5.95 -14.53 10.16
C HIS A 54 5.48 -14.42 8.71
N GLY A 55 5.05 -13.24 8.27
CA GLY A 55 4.48 -12.99 6.95
C GLY A 55 2.99 -13.31 6.88
N GLU A 56 2.30 -12.68 5.93
CA GLU A 56 0.84 -12.83 5.74
C GLU A 56 0.44 -14.27 5.39
N ASN A 57 1.35 -15.03 4.77
CA ASN A 57 1.17 -16.42 4.40
C ASN A 57 2.03 -17.38 5.26
N GLY A 58 2.64 -16.91 6.35
CA GLY A 58 3.52 -17.72 7.18
C GLY A 58 4.85 -18.09 6.52
N GLU A 59 5.31 -17.34 5.54
CA GLU A 59 6.55 -17.57 4.79
C GLU A 59 7.83 -17.34 5.60
N GLY A 60 7.76 -16.56 6.68
CA GLY A 60 8.92 -16.12 7.46
C GLY A 60 9.84 -15.15 6.72
N SER A 61 10.85 -14.62 7.40
CA SER A 61 11.84 -13.72 6.79
C SER A 61 13.14 -13.71 7.59
N GLY A 62 14.28 -13.88 6.91
CA GLY A 62 15.60 -13.86 7.56
C GLY A 62 15.69 -14.85 8.72
N ASN A 63 15.81 -14.31 9.95
CA ASN A 63 15.89 -15.10 11.19
C ASN A 63 14.52 -15.49 11.78
N ILE A 64 13.41 -15.01 11.21
CA ILE A 64 12.06 -15.34 11.67
C ILE A 64 11.59 -16.61 10.94
N PRO A 65 11.24 -17.68 11.66
CA PRO A 65 10.95 -18.97 11.03
C PRO A 65 9.65 -18.92 10.23
N ALA A 66 9.64 -19.64 9.11
CA ALA A 66 8.43 -19.92 8.36
C ALA A 66 7.47 -20.75 9.22
N LEU A 67 6.20 -20.36 9.24
CA LEU A 67 5.14 -21.10 9.90
C LEU A 67 4.34 -21.97 8.94
N ALA A 68 4.27 -21.62 7.65
CA ALA A 68 3.60 -22.42 6.62
C ALA A 68 4.44 -23.61 6.15
N SER A 69 5.69 -23.75 6.59
CA SER A 69 6.58 -24.85 6.21
C SER A 69 7.56 -25.20 7.33
N GLY A 70 8.35 -26.27 7.15
CA GLY A 70 9.41 -26.64 8.07
C GLY A 70 8.91 -27.12 9.43
N ARG A 71 9.69 -26.85 10.50
CA ARG A 71 9.49 -27.46 11.83
C ARG A 71 8.12 -27.17 12.46
N ALA A 72 7.52 -26.01 12.20
CA ALA A 72 6.19 -25.68 12.72
C ALA A 72 5.12 -26.66 12.19
N GLN A 73 5.27 -27.13 10.95
CA GLN A 73 4.35 -28.08 10.34
C GLN A 73 4.59 -29.53 10.78
N SER A 74 5.81 -29.86 11.20
CA SER A 74 6.13 -31.18 11.75
C SER A 74 5.84 -31.32 13.25
N ALA A 75 5.61 -30.22 13.97
CA ALA A 75 5.26 -30.23 15.39
C ALA A 75 3.83 -30.74 15.61
N SER A 76 3.56 -31.37 16.75
CA SER A 76 2.18 -31.67 17.17
C SER A 76 1.40 -30.39 17.52
N ASP A 77 0.06 -30.46 17.49
CA ASP A 77 -0.81 -29.33 17.82
C ASP A 77 -0.58 -28.82 19.24
N GLY A 78 -0.37 -29.73 20.19
CA GLY A 78 -0.08 -29.39 21.57
C GLY A 78 1.30 -28.75 21.78
N GLU A 79 2.30 -29.12 20.98
CA GLU A 79 3.61 -28.44 20.97
C GLU A 79 3.49 -27.00 20.45
N LEU A 80 2.74 -26.79 19.36
CA LEU A 80 2.46 -25.45 18.84
C LEU A 80 1.68 -24.62 19.86
N PHE A 81 0.62 -25.18 20.45
CA PHE A 81 -0.17 -24.50 21.47
C PHE A 81 0.69 -24.07 22.66
N TRP A 82 1.55 -24.96 23.16
CA TRP A 82 2.46 -24.65 24.26
C TRP A 82 3.45 -23.54 23.88
N TYR A 83 4.06 -23.62 22.70
CA TYR A 83 5.06 -22.65 22.27
C TYR A 83 4.44 -21.27 21.99
N ILE A 84 3.25 -21.20 21.39
CA ILE A 84 2.46 -19.96 21.24
C ILE A 84 2.10 -19.37 22.61
N THR A 85 1.70 -20.23 23.56
CA THR A 85 1.32 -19.78 24.92
C THR A 85 2.51 -19.17 25.65
N LYS A 86 3.67 -19.81 25.60
CA LYS A 86 4.87 -19.39 26.33
C LYS A 86 5.63 -18.26 25.61
N GLY A 87 5.63 -18.28 24.29
CA GLY A 87 6.52 -17.47 23.46
C GLY A 87 7.99 -17.84 23.62
N ASP A 88 8.83 -17.03 22.99
CA ASP A 88 10.28 -17.00 23.17
C ASP A 88 10.74 -15.55 23.27
N VAL A 89 10.38 -14.95 24.42
CA VAL A 89 10.49 -13.52 24.66
C VAL A 89 11.93 -13.01 24.56
N ASN A 90 12.92 -13.85 24.85
CA ASN A 90 14.33 -13.51 24.75
C ASN A 90 14.83 -13.45 23.29
N ASN A 91 14.10 -14.08 22.37
CA ASN A 91 14.40 -14.10 20.94
C ASN A 91 13.31 -13.37 20.12
N GLY A 92 12.52 -12.50 20.77
CA GLY A 92 11.57 -11.61 20.11
C GLY A 92 10.20 -12.21 19.77
N MET A 93 9.91 -13.46 20.16
CA MET A 93 8.57 -14.03 19.99
C MET A 93 7.71 -13.75 21.24
N PRO A 94 6.61 -12.96 21.14
CA PRO A 94 5.75 -12.67 22.28
C PRO A 94 5.09 -13.92 22.87
N ALA A 95 4.86 -13.89 24.18
CA ALA A 95 4.04 -14.89 24.86
C ALA A 95 2.56 -14.53 24.69
N TRP A 96 1.75 -15.47 24.17
CA TRP A 96 0.30 -15.25 24.01
C TRP A 96 -0.51 -15.83 25.17
N SER A 97 0.11 -15.97 26.35
CA SER A 97 -0.53 -16.47 27.58
C SER A 97 -1.76 -15.66 27.99
N THR A 98 -1.83 -14.38 27.60
CA THR A 98 -2.94 -13.45 27.83
C THR A 98 -4.16 -13.70 26.94
N LEU A 99 -4.00 -14.36 25.79
CA LEU A 99 -5.15 -14.73 24.96
C LEU A 99 -5.98 -15.83 25.64
N PRO A 100 -7.32 -15.81 25.50
CA PRO A 100 -8.16 -16.93 25.89
C PRO A 100 -7.66 -18.25 25.31
N ARG A 101 -7.76 -19.35 26.08
CA ARG A 101 -7.30 -20.68 25.65
C ARG A 101 -7.87 -21.09 24.29
N GLN A 102 -9.14 -20.78 24.03
CA GLN A 102 -9.78 -21.03 22.74
C GLN A 102 -9.09 -20.30 21.58
N GLN A 103 -8.74 -19.02 21.77
CA GLN A 103 -8.09 -18.19 20.76
C GLN A 103 -6.69 -18.70 20.40
N ARG A 104 -5.95 -19.24 21.36
CA ARG A 104 -4.65 -19.88 21.07
C ARG A 104 -4.81 -21.15 20.24
N TRP A 105 -5.84 -21.96 20.52
CA TRP A 105 -6.15 -23.13 19.69
C TRP A 105 -6.62 -22.77 18.28
N GLN A 106 -7.34 -21.66 18.14
CA GLN A 106 -7.71 -21.10 16.84
C GLN A 106 -6.48 -20.75 16.00
N ILE A 107 -5.44 -20.14 16.61
CA ILE A 107 -4.18 -19.87 15.90
C ILE A 107 -3.54 -21.19 15.43
N VAL A 108 -3.44 -22.21 16.29
CA VAL A 108 -2.89 -23.53 15.92
C VAL A 108 -3.66 -24.15 14.74
N THR A 109 -4.99 -24.04 14.75
CA THR A 109 -5.86 -24.54 13.66
C THR A 109 -5.54 -23.84 12.34
N TYR A 110 -5.38 -22.51 12.35
CA TYR A 110 -4.98 -21.77 11.15
C TYR A 110 -3.57 -22.12 10.66
N LEU A 111 -2.62 -22.38 11.55
CA LEU A 111 -1.27 -22.80 11.15
C LEU A 111 -1.30 -24.10 10.34
N ARG A 112 -2.22 -25.03 10.62
CA ARG A 112 -2.39 -26.24 9.80
C ARG A 112 -2.97 -25.94 8.42
N VAL A 113 -3.86 -24.95 8.31
CA VAL A 113 -4.35 -24.48 7.02
C VAL A 113 -3.22 -23.86 6.18
N LEU A 114 -2.34 -23.07 6.82
CA LEU A 114 -1.15 -22.52 6.15
C LEU A 114 -0.21 -23.63 5.65
N GLY A 115 0.01 -24.69 6.44
CA GLY A 115 0.87 -25.82 6.09
C GLY A 115 0.29 -26.85 5.12
N GLY A 116 -1.03 -26.96 5.04
CA GLY A 116 -1.74 -27.83 4.09
C GLY A 116 -1.60 -27.37 2.63
N SER A 117 -1.04 -26.18 2.41
CA SER A 117 -0.57 -25.71 1.11
C SER A 117 0.88 -26.20 0.90
N ASN A 118 1.04 -27.44 0.45
CA ASN A 118 2.32 -28.17 0.38
C ASN A 118 3.56 -27.31 -0.03
N PRO A 119 4.59 -27.19 0.83
CA PRO A 119 5.90 -26.65 0.47
C PRO A 119 6.74 -27.76 -0.16
N GLY A 120 6.89 -27.71 -1.49
CA GLY A 120 7.58 -28.74 -2.28
C GLY A 120 7.11 -28.84 -3.73
N SER A 121 6.00 -28.19 -4.09
CA SER A 121 5.70 -27.93 -5.50
C SER A 121 6.85 -27.12 -6.10
N PRO A 122 7.43 -27.52 -7.24
CA PRO A 122 8.37 -26.67 -7.93
C PRO A 122 7.71 -25.29 -8.07
N ARG A 123 8.45 -24.22 -7.77
CA ARG A 123 8.08 -22.89 -8.26
C ARG A 123 8.10 -23.00 -9.77
N VAL A 124 6.99 -23.44 -10.34
CA VAL A 124 6.73 -23.36 -11.77
C VAL A 124 6.70 -21.87 -12.02
N ARG A 125 7.81 -21.35 -12.54
CA ARG A 125 7.74 -20.15 -13.39
C ARG A 125 6.82 -20.55 -14.52
N THR A 126 5.53 -20.26 -14.35
CA THR A 126 4.55 -20.45 -15.40
C THR A 126 5.03 -19.63 -16.58
N SER A 127 5.10 -20.28 -17.73
CA SER A 127 5.32 -19.55 -18.97
C SER A 127 4.14 -18.57 -19.16
N PRO A 128 4.34 -17.42 -19.82
CA PRO A 128 3.24 -16.51 -20.15
C PRO A 128 2.05 -17.21 -20.86
N ALA A 129 2.31 -18.32 -21.56
CA ALA A 129 1.29 -19.15 -22.21
C ALA A 129 0.44 -19.98 -21.24
N GLU A 130 0.99 -20.45 -20.12
CA GLU A 130 0.24 -21.16 -19.07
C GLU A 130 -0.53 -20.20 -18.17
N ALA A 131 -0.01 -18.99 -17.96
CA ALA A 131 -0.71 -17.92 -17.25
C ALA A 131 -1.97 -17.42 -18.01
N ALA A 132 -2.00 -17.53 -19.34
CA ALA A 132 -3.18 -17.21 -20.14
C ALA A 132 -4.30 -18.28 -20.04
N ALA A 133 -4.00 -19.51 -19.60
CA ALA A 133 -4.92 -20.65 -19.73
C ALA A 133 -5.81 -20.92 -18.49
N ALA A 134 -5.47 -20.37 -17.31
CA ALA A 134 -6.22 -20.62 -16.07
C ALA A 134 -7.07 -19.39 -15.68
N GLY A 135 -8.16 -19.13 -16.41
CA GLY A 135 -9.06 -18.02 -16.08
C GLY A 135 -9.68 -18.14 -14.68
N VAL A 136 -9.82 -17.02 -13.99
CA VAL A 136 -10.51 -16.95 -12.68
C VAL A 136 -12.00 -17.28 -12.87
N LYS A 137 -12.44 -18.43 -12.35
CA LYS A 137 -13.84 -18.89 -12.37
C LYS A 137 -14.73 -18.22 -11.30
N ALA A 138 -14.58 -16.92 -11.08
CA ALA A 138 -15.41 -16.17 -10.14
C ALA A 138 -16.72 -15.70 -10.82
N PRO A 139 -17.84 -15.57 -10.08
CA PRO A 139 -19.07 -14.96 -10.58
C PRO A 139 -18.85 -13.55 -11.13
N LEU A 140 -19.77 -13.07 -11.96
CA LEU A 140 -19.77 -11.67 -12.40
C LEU A 140 -19.95 -10.74 -11.19
N PRO A 141 -19.22 -9.60 -11.13
CA PRO A 141 -19.41 -8.63 -10.08
C PRO A 141 -20.79 -7.98 -10.19
N LYS A 142 -21.35 -7.55 -9.06
CA LYS A 142 -22.65 -6.88 -9.00
C LYS A 142 -22.43 -5.37 -8.91
N ALA A 143 -23.09 -4.63 -9.78
CA ALA A 143 -23.06 -3.16 -9.77
C ALA A 143 -23.48 -2.59 -8.39
N PRO A 144 -22.89 -1.45 -7.97
CA PRO A 144 -21.90 -0.66 -8.70
C PRO A 144 -20.48 -1.26 -8.66
N PHE A 145 -20.27 -2.34 -7.90
CA PHE A 145 -18.96 -2.95 -7.73
C PHE A 145 -18.47 -3.69 -8.99
N THR A 146 -17.17 -3.63 -9.23
CA THR A 146 -16.45 -4.24 -10.35
C THR A 146 -15.28 -5.12 -9.88
N ASP A 147 -14.55 -5.69 -10.82
CA ASP A 147 -13.24 -6.29 -10.59
C ASP A 147 -12.37 -6.14 -11.85
N TYR A 148 -11.11 -6.55 -11.75
CA TYR A 148 -10.11 -6.37 -12.81
C TYR A 148 -10.51 -6.90 -14.19
N ARG A 149 -11.43 -7.87 -14.26
CA ARG A 149 -11.89 -8.45 -15.54
C ARG A 149 -12.78 -7.48 -16.33
N PHE A 150 -13.31 -6.45 -15.66
CA PHE A 150 -14.27 -5.49 -16.20
C PHE A 150 -13.77 -4.03 -16.13
N GLU A 151 -12.55 -3.81 -15.66
CA GLU A 151 -11.85 -2.52 -15.74
C GLU A 151 -11.39 -2.26 -17.17
N LYS A 152 -11.84 -1.15 -17.74
CA LYS A 152 -11.54 -0.79 -19.14
C LYS A 152 -11.50 0.72 -19.30
N PRO A 153 -10.58 1.28 -20.10
CA PRO A 153 -10.51 2.71 -20.32
C PRO A 153 -11.85 3.30 -20.76
N GLY A 154 -12.24 4.43 -20.16
CA GLY A 154 -13.50 5.13 -20.42
C GLY A 154 -14.71 4.64 -19.63
N LYS A 155 -14.54 3.67 -18.72
CA LYS A 155 -15.63 3.23 -17.86
C LYS A 155 -15.82 4.20 -16.70
N ILE A 156 -16.98 4.86 -16.68
CA ILE A 156 -17.40 5.68 -15.56
C ILE A 156 -17.92 4.81 -14.43
N ARG A 157 -17.43 5.09 -13.21
CA ARG A 157 -17.74 4.43 -11.96
C ARG A 157 -18.33 5.44 -11.00
N LYS A 158 -19.32 5.01 -10.22
CA LYS A 158 -19.91 5.81 -9.15
C LYS A 158 -20.42 4.88 -8.06
N VAL A 159 -19.77 4.91 -6.91
CA VAL A 159 -20.22 4.24 -5.69
C VAL A 159 -20.85 5.30 -4.79
N ALA A 160 -22.05 5.05 -4.28
CA ALA A 160 -22.71 5.93 -3.34
C ALA A 160 -22.90 5.25 -1.97
N LEU A 161 -23.17 6.05 -0.93
CA LEU A 161 -23.40 5.55 0.43
C LEU A 161 -24.50 4.48 0.50
N LYS A 162 -25.56 4.63 -0.31
CA LYS A 162 -26.67 3.66 -0.38
C LYS A 162 -26.28 2.31 -0.97
N ASP A 163 -25.15 2.23 -1.67
CA ASP A 163 -24.67 1.02 -2.32
C ASP A 163 -23.77 0.19 -1.38
N LEU A 164 -23.38 0.75 -0.23
CA LEU A 164 -22.51 0.09 0.72
C LEU A 164 -23.23 -1.10 1.36
N PRO A 165 -22.68 -2.32 1.25
CA PRO A 165 -23.26 -3.47 1.93
C PRO A 165 -23.04 -3.35 3.45
N ALA A 166 -23.83 -4.09 4.22
CA ALA A 166 -23.57 -4.26 5.64
C ALA A 166 -22.17 -4.87 5.88
N ALA A 167 -21.54 -4.51 7.00
CA ALA A 167 -20.29 -5.14 7.40
C ALA A 167 -20.44 -6.66 7.49
N PHE A 168 -19.43 -7.37 6.98
CA PHE A 168 -19.38 -8.84 6.88
C PHE A 168 -20.44 -9.47 5.99
N ALA A 169 -21.06 -8.70 5.06
CA ALA A 169 -21.94 -9.26 4.03
C ALA A 169 -21.23 -10.34 3.17
N THR A 170 -19.90 -10.25 3.05
CA THR A 170 -19.04 -11.36 2.62
C THR A 170 -17.91 -11.55 3.62
N THR A 171 -17.28 -12.73 3.59
CA THR A 171 -16.02 -12.94 4.29
C THR A 171 -14.92 -12.09 3.67
N SER A 172 -14.04 -11.53 4.51
CA SER A 172 -12.78 -10.94 4.05
C SER A 172 -11.88 -12.01 3.43
N ALA A 173 -11.14 -11.63 2.38
CA ALA A 173 -10.29 -12.53 1.63
C ALA A 173 -8.90 -11.92 1.45
N GLY A 174 -7.87 -12.65 1.88
CA GLY A 174 -6.48 -12.29 1.56
C GLY A 174 -6.12 -12.87 0.20
N ASN A 175 -5.76 -12.00 -0.73
CA ASN A 175 -5.46 -12.26 -2.13
C ASN A 175 -4.38 -11.25 -2.61
N GLY A 176 -3.21 -11.31 -1.95
CA GLY A 176 -2.08 -10.46 -2.32
C GLY A 176 -1.70 -10.59 -3.80
N PRO A 177 -1.20 -9.53 -4.44
CA PRO A 177 -0.75 -9.59 -5.82
C PRO A 177 0.39 -10.59 -5.99
N GLN A 178 0.20 -11.60 -6.83
CA GLN A 178 1.30 -12.38 -7.36
C GLN A 178 1.90 -11.64 -8.54
N LEU A 179 3.06 -11.01 -8.30
CA LEU A 179 3.79 -10.33 -9.35
C LEU A 179 4.38 -11.33 -10.37
N VAL A 180 4.17 -11.07 -11.65
CA VAL A 180 4.77 -11.79 -12.78
C VAL A 180 5.52 -10.81 -13.68
N PRO A 181 6.53 -11.28 -14.43
CA PRO A 181 7.13 -10.45 -15.47
C PRO A 181 6.07 -9.95 -16.45
N ARG A 182 6.20 -8.69 -16.88
CA ARG A 182 5.36 -8.14 -17.94
C ARG A 182 5.41 -9.03 -19.19
N PRO A 183 4.25 -9.53 -19.67
CA PRO A 183 4.21 -10.25 -20.94
C PRO A 183 4.78 -9.40 -22.07
N LYS A 184 5.45 -10.02 -23.04
CA LYS A 184 6.21 -9.33 -24.10
C LYS A 184 5.41 -8.25 -24.81
N ASP A 185 4.14 -8.53 -25.08
CA ASP A 185 3.25 -7.66 -25.85
C ASP A 185 2.20 -6.96 -24.96
N ALA A 186 2.35 -7.02 -23.63
CA ALA A 186 1.45 -6.34 -22.70
C ALA A 186 1.86 -4.88 -22.49
N TRP A 187 0.90 -3.99 -22.69
CA TRP A 187 1.01 -2.56 -22.41
C TRP A 187 -0.19 -2.09 -21.60
N PRO A 188 -0.04 -1.03 -20.77
CA PRO A 188 -1.21 -0.38 -20.20
C PRO A 188 -2.12 0.11 -21.32
N GLN A 189 -3.42 -0.04 -21.10
CA GLN A 189 -4.46 0.29 -22.07
C GLN A 189 -5.05 1.64 -21.70
N VAL A 190 -5.28 2.50 -22.69
CA VAL A 190 -5.88 3.84 -22.55
C VAL A 190 -6.94 4.04 -23.63
N LEU A 191 -7.72 5.12 -23.52
CA LEU A 191 -8.69 5.51 -24.54
C LEU A 191 -8.06 5.81 -25.90
N PRO A 192 -8.80 5.65 -27.02
CA PRO A 192 -8.40 6.19 -28.32
C PRO A 192 -7.98 7.66 -28.23
N GLY A 193 -7.03 8.07 -29.07
CA GLY A 193 -6.38 9.37 -28.98
C GLY A 193 -5.22 9.43 -27.97
N PHE A 194 -5.19 8.57 -26.95
CA PHE A 194 -4.06 8.48 -26.01
C PHE A 194 -3.03 7.43 -26.43
N LYS A 195 -1.77 7.64 -26.02
CA LYS A 195 -0.64 6.75 -26.25
C LYS A 195 0.12 6.53 -24.95
N VAL A 196 0.41 5.27 -24.63
CA VAL A 196 1.28 4.89 -23.51
C VAL A 196 2.65 4.47 -24.00
N GLU A 197 3.69 5.05 -23.42
CA GLU A 197 5.09 4.77 -23.72
C GLU A 197 5.86 4.41 -22.45
N LEU A 198 6.87 3.54 -22.59
CA LEU A 198 7.79 3.28 -21.48
C LEU A 198 8.83 4.41 -21.43
N TYR A 199 8.77 5.27 -20.42
CA TYR A 199 9.68 6.41 -20.25
C TYR A 199 11.02 5.97 -19.63
N ALA A 200 10.94 5.22 -18.52
CA ALA A 200 12.09 4.66 -17.81
C ALA A 200 11.75 3.26 -17.26
N SER A 201 12.75 2.43 -17.05
CA SER A 201 12.59 1.06 -16.51
C SER A 201 13.84 0.62 -15.76
N GLY A 202 13.73 -0.41 -14.91
CA GLY A 202 14.84 -0.90 -14.10
C GLY A 202 15.04 -0.11 -12.80
N LEU A 203 13.99 0.58 -12.35
CA LEU A 203 13.95 1.27 -11.08
C LEU A 203 13.84 0.27 -9.91
N ASP A 204 14.14 0.70 -8.70
CA ASP A 204 13.95 -0.13 -7.51
C ASP A 204 12.82 0.39 -6.63
N ASP A 205 11.65 -0.24 -6.76
CA ASP A 205 10.43 0.13 -6.03
C ASP A 205 10.09 1.64 -6.14
N PRO A 206 9.90 2.17 -7.37
CA PRO A 206 9.56 3.57 -7.57
C PRO A 206 8.19 3.89 -6.96
N ARG A 207 8.16 4.87 -6.06
CA ARG A 207 6.94 5.29 -5.35
C ARG A 207 6.45 6.64 -5.85
N GLN A 208 6.52 7.70 -5.04
CA GLN A 208 5.99 9.00 -5.43
C GLN A 208 6.83 9.63 -6.52
N ILE A 209 6.18 10.35 -7.43
CA ILE A 209 6.80 11.19 -8.46
C ILE A 209 6.29 12.62 -8.35
N ARG A 210 7.19 13.60 -8.51
CA ARG A 210 6.85 15.03 -8.62
C ARG A 210 7.64 15.71 -9.71
N THR A 211 6.96 16.59 -10.43
CA THR A 211 7.59 17.49 -11.39
C THR A 211 8.11 18.71 -10.65
N ALA A 212 9.41 18.96 -10.76
CA ALA A 212 10.05 20.18 -10.29
C ALA A 212 9.68 21.37 -11.19
N PRO A 213 9.77 22.61 -10.71
CA PRO A 213 9.42 23.79 -11.51
C PRO A 213 10.24 23.98 -12.80
N ASN A 214 11.44 23.39 -12.87
CA ASN A 214 12.26 23.36 -14.09
C ASN A 214 11.92 22.21 -15.05
N GLY A 215 10.97 21.34 -14.69
CA GLY A 215 10.51 20.22 -15.50
C GLY A 215 11.21 18.88 -15.26
N ASP A 216 12.17 18.80 -14.33
CA ASP A 216 12.75 17.52 -13.91
C ASP A 216 11.75 16.72 -13.08
N PHE A 217 11.83 15.39 -13.12
CA PHE A 217 10.98 14.49 -12.32
C PHE A 217 11.77 13.87 -11.19
N PHE A 218 11.29 14.04 -9.95
CA PHE A 218 11.88 13.43 -8.77
C PHE A 218 11.04 12.24 -8.34
N VAL A 219 11.68 11.07 -8.22
CA VAL A 219 11.04 9.82 -7.83
C VAL A 219 11.69 9.28 -6.57
N THR A 220 10.88 8.93 -5.58
CA THR A 220 11.35 8.25 -4.37
C THR A 220 11.42 6.74 -4.59
N GLU A 221 12.53 6.11 -4.23
CA GLU A 221 12.70 4.66 -4.17
C GLU A 221 12.78 4.26 -2.69
N SER A 222 11.65 3.86 -2.11
CA SER A 222 11.52 3.78 -0.64
C SER A 222 12.45 2.73 -0.04
N HIS A 223 12.47 1.50 -0.56
CA HIS A 223 13.25 0.42 0.06
C HIS A 223 14.77 0.63 -0.02
N THR A 224 15.26 1.29 -1.08
CA THR A 224 16.69 1.60 -1.22
C THR A 224 17.09 2.87 -0.47
N GLY A 225 16.12 3.67 -0.02
CA GLY A 225 16.38 4.92 0.68
C GLY A 225 16.89 6.02 -0.25
N ASN A 226 16.47 5.99 -1.52
CA ASN A 226 16.96 6.90 -2.55
C ASN A 226 15.88 7.86 -3.04
N VAL A 227 16.34 9.00 -3.55
CA VAL A 227 15.57 9.88 -4.45
C VAL A 227 16.33 9.96 -5.76
N ARG A 228 15.69 9.57 -6.86
CA ARG A 228 16.21 9.72 -8.21
C ARG A 228 15.62 10.93 -8.89
N VAL A 229 16.38 11.51 -9.81
CA VAL A 229 15.95 12.61 -10.66
C VAL A 229 16.08 12.21 -12.12
N PHE A 230 15.05 12.52 -12.90
CA PHE A 230 14.95 12.23 -14.33
C PHE A 230 14.74 13.55 -15.07
N ARG A 231 15.61 13.82 -16.04
CA ARG A 231 15.57 15.03 -16.85
C ARG A 231 15.26 14.70 -18.30
N GLY A 232 14.38 15.52 -18.87
CA GLY A 232 14.13 15.58 -20.30
C GLY A 232 13.34 14.39 -20.84
N VAL A 233 12.61 14.66 -21.93
CA VAL A 233 11.86 13.65 -22.68
C VAL A 233 12.30 13.80 -24.14
N THR A 234 12.92 12.76 -24.71
CA THR A 234 13.32 12.77 -26.12
C THR A 234 12.07 12.86 -27.02
N PRO A 235 12.22 13.21 -28.32
CA PRO A 235 11.10 13.18 -29.27
C PRO A 235 10.36 11.83 -29.35
N GLU A 236 11.05 10.73 -29.05
CA GLU A 236 10.50 9.36 -28.98
C GLU A 236 9.89 9.00 -27.62
N GLY A 237 9.75 9.98 -26.71
CA GLY A 237 9.14 9.79 -25.41
C GLY A 237 10.03 9.08 -24.38
N LYS A 238 11.35 9.10 -24.56
CA LYS A 238 12.32 8.42 -23.68
C LYS A 238 13.01 9.38 -22.72
N LEU A 239 13.51 8.85 -21.61
CA LEU A 239 14.39 9.55 -20.68
C LEU A 239 15.67 10.05 -21.38
N GLU A 240 16.06 11.30 -21.14
CA GLU A 240 17.35 11.84 -21.61
C GLU A 240 18.47 11.61 -20.59
N GLN A 241 18.22 11.89 -19.31
CA GLN A 241 19.23 11.77 -18.25
C GLN A 241 18.62 11.39 -16.90
N GLU A 242 19.26 10.49 -16.16
CA GLU A 242 18.94 10.21 -14.76
C GLU A 242 20.17 10.30 -13.86
N GLU A 243 19.94 10.66 -12.60
CA GLU A 243 20.93 10.62 -11.52
C GLU A 243 20.26 10.21 -10.20
N ILE A 244 21.07 9.74 -9.24
CA ILE A 244 20.64 9.62 -7.85
C ILE A 244 20.86 10.98 -7.18
N PHE A 245 19.76 11.64 -6.81
CA PHE A 245 19.79 12.95 -6.17
C PHE A 245 20.25 12.85 -4.71
N ALA A 246 19.67 11.93 -3.95
CA ALA A 246 19.96 11.70 -2.53
C ALA A 246 19.86 10.21 -2.16
N THR A 247 20.60 9.79 -1.14
CA THR A 247 20.65 8.41 -0.63
C THR A 247 20.63 8.38 0.89
N GLY A 248 20.48 7.19 1.48
CA GLY A 248 20.57 6.98 2.93
C GLY A 248 19.36 7.52 3.70
N LEU A 249 18.23 7.67 3.01
CA LEU A 249 16.96 8.13 3.59
C LEU A 249 16.19 6.94 4.18
N ASN A 250 15.41 7.20 5.24
CA ASN A 250 14.60 6.17 5.88
C ASN A 250 13.25 6.01 5.17
N ARG A 251 13.19 5.09 4.20
CA ARG A 251 11.98 4.78 3.42
C ARG A 251 11.26 6.04 2.92
N PRO A 252 11.93 6.87 2.09
CA PRO A 252 11.37 8.12 1.61
C PRO A 252 10.13 7.86 0.75
N PHE A 253 9.10 8.71 0.88
CA PHE A 253 7.91 8.66 0.04
C PHE A 253 7.54 10.05 -0.47
N GLY A 254 7.22 11.00 0.42
CA GLY A 254 6.88 12.35 -0.01
C GLY A 254 8.10 13.07 -0.56
N VAL A 255 7.88 13.85 -1.61
CA VAL A 255 8.85 14.80 -2.16
C VAL A 255 8.09 16.07 -2.54
N ASN A 256 8.63 17.25 -2.22
CA ASN A 256 8.07 18.52 -2.68
C ASN A 256 9.09 19.66 -2.62
N PHE A 257 8.83 20.77 -3.32
CA PHE A 257 9.74 21.88 -3.48
C PHE A 257 9.29 23.11 -2.69
N TYR A 258 10.24 23.83 -2.10
CA TYR A 258 9.95 24.97 -1.23
C TYR A 258 10.95 26.13 -1.42
N PRO A 259 10.52 27.41 -1.41
CA PRO A 259 9.12 27.85 -1.41
C PRO A 259 8.38 27.41 -2.69
N PRO A 260 7.05 27.26 -2.64
CA PRO A 260 6.26 27.01 -3.84
C PRO A 260 6.49 28.10 -4.88
N GLY A 261 6.48 27.72 -6.16
CA GLY A 261 6.68 28.64 -7.28
C GLY A 261 7.89 28.26 -8.14
N PRO A 262 8.32 29.17 -9.04
CA PRO A 262 9.26 28.83 -10.11
C PRO A 262 10.70 28.63 -9.63
N ASN A 263 11.08 29.12 -8.45
CA ASN A 263 12.46 29.13 -7.96
C ASN A 263 12.55 28.61 -6.52
N PRO A 264 12.32 27.31 -6.30
CA PRO A 264 12.46 26.72 -4.98
C PRO A 264 13.93 26.75 -4.53
N GLN A 265 14.12 26.83 -3.22
CA GLN A 265 15.42 26.84 -2.55
C GLN A 265 15.72 25.51 -1.85
N TRP A 266 14.70 24.67 -1.71
CA TRP A 266 14.74 23.44 -0.94
C TRP A 266 13.90 22.37 -1.62
N ILE A 267 14.33 21.12 -1.45
CA ILE A 267 13.52 19.94 -1.69
C ILE A 267 13.30 19.25 -0.34
N TYR A 268 12.04 19.04 0.01
CA TYR A 268 11.61 18.38 1.24
C TYR A 268 11.29 16.92 0.93
N ILE A 269 11.72 16.03 1.81
CA ILE A 269 11.50 14.58 1.72
C ILE A 269 10.82 14.09 3.00
N GLY A 270 9.74 13.33 2.82
CA GLY A 270 9.05 12.64 3.89
C GLY A 270 9.61 11.24 4.07
N ASN A 271 10.43 11.05 5.10
CA ASN A 271 10.85 9.74 5.58
C ASN A 271 9.76 9.14 6.48
N THR A 272 9.85 7.84 6.76
CA THR A 272 8.86 7.16 7.62
C THR A 272 8.66 7.82 9.00
N ASP A 273 9.73 8.34 9.60
CA ASP A 273 9.76 8.89 10.96
C ASP A 273 10.11 10.38 11.04
N SER A 274 10.37 11.02 9.91
CA SER A 274 10.92 12.37 9.89
C SER A 274 10.67 13.11 8.59
N ILE A 275 10.67 14.43 8.67
CA ILE A 275 10.76 15.32 7.52
C ILE A 275 12.18 15.86 7.47
N VAL A 276 12.80 15.74 6.30
CA VAL A 276 14.12 16.31 6.03
C VAL A 276 14.06 17.21 4.79
N ARG A 277 15.06 18.08 4.62
CA ARG A 277 15.22 18.84 3.39
C ARG A 277 16.66 18.92 2.94
N PHE A 278 16.86 19.21 1.65
CA PHE A 278 18.16 19.51 1.07
C PHE A 278 18.12 20.89 0.40
N PRO A 279 19.21 21.69 0.46
CA PRO A 279 19.33 22.86 -0.39
C PRO A 279 19.19 22.44 -1.86
N TYR A 280 18.38 23.17 -2.60
CA TYR A 280 18.05 22.89 -3.99
C TYR A 280 18.03 24.17 -4.81
N GLN A 281 18.52 24.09 -6.03
CA GLN A 281 18.27 25.06 -7.09
C GLN A 281 17.79 24.29 -8.32
N ASN A 282 16.96 24.94 -9.12
CA ASN A 282 16.51 24.39 -10.40
C ASN A 282 17.70 23.86 -11.21
N GLY A 283 17.58 22.61 -11.66
CA GLY A 283 18.61 21.95 -12.43
C GLY A 283 19.58 21.10 -11.62
N ASP A 284 19.52 21.12 -10.28
CA ASP A 284 20.35 20.25 -9.45
C ASP A 284 19.98 18.78 -9.67
N LEU A 285 20.96 17.99 -10.11
CA LEU A 285 20.82 16.53 -10.24
C LEU A 285 21.34 15.77 -9.01
N LYS A 286 22.02 16.46 -8.08
CA LYS A 286 22.57 15.91 -6.84
C LYS A 286 22.31 16.87 -5.70
N ALA A 287 22.03 16.32 -4.52
CA ALA A 287 21.87 17.12 -3.32
C ALA A 287 23.13 17.95 -3.02
N ARG A 288 22.96 19.25 -2.77
CA ARG A 288 24.08 20.18 -2.52
C ARG A 288 24.73 20.02 -1.15
N GLY A 289 24.20 19.17 -0.29
CA GLY A 289 24.68 18.98 1.07
C GLY A 289 23.98 17.83 1.78
N ARG A 290 24.23 17.72 3.08
CA ARG A 290 23.58 16.72 3.93
C ARG A 290 22.11 17.07 4.16
N ALA A 291 21.30 16.05 4.43
CA ALA A 291 19.92 16.21 4.85
C ALA A 291 19.85 17.08 6.11
N GLN A 292 19.00 18.10 6.08
CA GLN A 292 18.64 18.89 7.26
C GLN A 292 17.37 18.31 7.85
N HIS A 293 17.41 17.95 9.13
CA HIS A 293 16.21 17.53 9.86
C HIS A 293 15.28 18.73 10.08
N ILE A 294 13.98 18.51 9.89
CA ILE A 294 12.92 19.53 10.03
C ILE A 294 11.97 19.16 11.16
N ALA A 295 11.43 17.95 11.14
CA ALA A 295 10.47 17.51 12.15
C ALA A 295 10.52 15.99 12.32
N ASN A 296 10.17 15.52 13.51
CA ASN A 296 9.81 14.12 13.72
C ASN A 296 8.32 13.94 13.48
N VAL A 297 7.95 12.79 12.92
CA VAL A 297 6.57 12.34 12.78
C VAL A 297 6.47 10.89 13.22
N PRO A 298 5.28 10.36 13.57
CA PRO A 298 5.15 8.97 13.99
C PRO A 298 5.73 8.00 12.94
N GLY A 299 6.74 7.22 13.33
CA GLY A 299 7.40 6.20 12.49
C GLY A 299 6.97 4.76 12.81
N GLY A 300 7.45 3.78 12.06
CA GLY A 300 7.16 2.35 12.27
C GLY A 300 6.69 1.64 11.00
N ASP A 301 6.41 0.35 11.13
CA ASP A 301 6.22 -0.55 9.97
C ASP A 301 4.78 -0.62 9.42
N GLY A 302 3.81 0.02 10.09
CA GLY A 302 2.40 0.13 9.65
C GLY A 302 2.25 1.02 8.40
N HIS A 303 1.35 2.01 8.41
CA HIS A 303 1.36 3.01 7.33
C HIS A 303 2.58 3.93 7.48
N TRP A 304 3.60 3.69 6.65
CA TRP A 304 4.92 4.31 6.75
C TRP A 304 5.14 5.48 5.78
N THR A 305 4.28 5.65 4.76
CA THR A 305 4.40 6.74 3.77
C THR A 305 4.10 8.11 4.36
N ARG A 306 4.90 9.13 4.04
CA ARG A 306 4.69 10.53 4.45
C ARG A 306 4.73 11.45 3.23
N ASP A 307 3.58 11.76 2.63
CA ASP A 307 3.53 12.77 1.56
C ASP A 307 3.56 14.20 2.16
N ILE A 308 4.02 15.15 1.36
CA ILE A 308 4.23 16.56 1.78
C ILE A 308 3.59 17.50 0.76
N GLN A 309 2.80 18.45 1.24
CA GLN A 309 2.30 19.57 0.45
C GLN A 309 2.52 20.89 1.17
N PHE A 310 2.62 21.98 0.42
CA PHE A 310 2.72 23.33 0.98
C PHE A 310 1.50 24.13 0.56
N THR A 311 1.03 25.05 1.42
CA THR A 311 0.02 26.02 1.01
C THR A 311 0.55 26.89 -0.14
N PRO A 312 -0.30 27.40 -1.05
CA PRO A 312 0.14 28.23 -2.16
C PRO A 312 0.98 29.45 -1.75
N ASP A 313 0.71 30.02 -0.57
CA ASP A 313 1.47 31.15 -0.01
C ASP A 313 2.77 30.75 0.69
N GLY A 314 3.09 29.45 0.73
CA GLY A 314 4.27 28.89 1.36
C GLY A 314 4.29 29.01 2.89
N LYS A 315 3.22 29.44 3.54
CA LYS A 315 3.24 29.64 4.99
C LYS A 315 3.11 28.36 5.80
N LYS A 316 2.52 27.32 5.22
CA LYS A 316 2.24 26.05 5.90
C LYS A 316 2.68 24.86 5.08
N MET A 317 3.04 23.80 5.80
CA MET A 317 3.41 22.49 5.28
C MET A 317 2.44 21.45 5.85
N PHE A 318 1.75 20.72 4.97
CA PHE A 318 0.96 19.56 5.32
C PHE A 318 1.79 18.30 5.19
N VAL A 319 1.66 17.41 6.17
CA VAL A 319 2.31 16.10 6.19
C VAL A 319 1.25 15.05 6.49
N SER A 320 1.13 14.06 5.61
CA SER A 320 0.25 12.93 5.86
C SER A 320 0.90 11.89 6.77
N VAL A 321 0.15 11.40 7.76
CA VAL A 321 0.57 10.31 8.65
C VAL A 321 -0.56 9.29 8.79
N GLY A 322 -0.42 8.14 8.12
CA GLY A 322 -1.37 7.04 8.26
C GLY A 322 -1.32 6.33 9.62
N SER A 323 -2.37 5.56 9.92
CA SER A 323 -2.51 4.74 11.14
C SER A 323 -1.37 3.73 11.30
N ALA A 324 -1.06 3.35 12.54
CA ALA A 324 -0.10 2.30 12.83
C ALA A 324 -0.68 0.91 12.55
N SER A 325 -2.00 0.79 12.64
CA SER A 325 -2.75 -0.45 12.56
C SER A 325 -3.90 -0.38 11.56
N ASN A 326 -4.61 -1.49 11.40
CA ASN A 326 -5.82 -1.51 10.59
C ASN A 326 -7.00 -0.74 11.26
N ILE A 327 -7.17 -0.92 12.57
CA ILE A 327 -8.41 -0.62 13.29
C ILE A 327 -8.20 -0.41 14.81
N ASP A 328 -6.96 -0.23 15.28
CA ASP A 328 -6.75 -0.04 16.73
C ASP A 328 -7.36 1.29 17.20
N ASP A 329 -7.82 1.28 18.45
CA ASP A 329 -8.46 2.44 19.06
C ASP A 329 -7.41 3.42 19.61
N PRO A 330 -7.33 4.67 19.12
CA PRO A 330 -6.35 5.64 19.59
C PRO A 330 -6.52 6.02 21.06
N ASP A 331 -7.72 5.87 21.64
CA ASP A 331 -7.96 6.13 23.07
C ASP A 331 -7.17 5.17 23.97
N THR A 332 -6.83 3.98 23.46
CA THR A 332 -6.17 2.92 24.24
C THR A 332 -4.85 2.46 23.64
N THR A 333 -4.47 3.00 22.48
CA THR A 333 -3.26 2.61 21.74
C THR A 333 -2.37 3.83 21.51
N PRO A 334 -1.39 4.08 22.40
CA PRO A 334 -0.51 5.25 22.30
C PRO A 334 0.26 5.36 20.96
N ALA A 335 0.48 4.24 20.28
CA ALA A 335 1.13 4.21 18.97
C ALA A 335 0.31 4.89 17.86
N GLU A 336 -0.99 5.11 18.07
CA GLU A 336 -1.91 5.82 17.16
C GLU A 336 -1.97 7.33 17.39
N GLN A 337 -1.19 7.88 18.33
CA GLN A 337 -1.13 9.32 18.54
C GLN A 337 -0.55 10.03 17.30
N ASN A 338 -1.24 11.09 16.85
CA ASN A 338 -0.90 11.88 15.66
C ASN A 338 -0.83 11.03 14.36
N ARG A 339 -1.70 10.02 14.27
CA ARG A 339 -1.82 9.10 13.13
C ARG A 339 -3.26 9.02 12.66
N ALA A 340 -3.41 8.55 11.42
CA ALA A 340 -4.65 8.71 10.65
C ALA A 340 -5.03 10.19 10.54
N ASP A 341 -3.99 11.04 10.42
CA ASP A 341 -4.06 12.49 10.47
C ASP A 341 -3.35 13.10 9.28
N VAL A 342 -3.85 14.25 8.86
CA VAL A 342 -3.04 15.24 8.14
C VAL A 342 -2.55 16.23 9.19
N LEU A 343 -1.24 16.33 9.33
CA LEU A 343 -0.58 17.27 10.25
C LEU A 343 -0.21 18.55 9.49
N GLU A 344 -0.32 19.70 10.14
CA GLU A 344 0.17 20.98 9.63
C GLU A 344 1.36 21.47 10.47
N PHE A 345 2.37 22.01 9.78
CA PHE A 345 3.55 22.65 10.36
C PHE A 345 3.79 24.01 9.70
N ASN A 346 4.58 24.86 10.35
CA ASN A 346 5.35 25.85 9.62
C ASN A 346 6.46 25.13 8.80
N PRO A 347 6.95 25.68 7.67
CA PRO A 347 7.97 25.02 6.84
C PRO A 347 9.29 24.71 7.53
N ASP A 348 9.59 25.36 8.66
CA ASP A 348 10.76 25.07 9.50
C ASP A 348 10.54 23.90 10.48
N GLY A 349 9.35 23.29 10.49
CA GLY A 349 8.99 22.18 11.36
C GLY A 349 8.36 22.60 12.70
N SER A 350 8.22 23.91 12.96
CA SER A 350 7.57 24.42 14.17
C SER A 350 6.04 24.42 14.07
N ALA A 351 5.37 24.69 15.20
CA ALA A 351 3.92 24.87 15.28
C ALA A 351 3.08 23.69 14.75
N MET A 352 3.54 22.45 15.00
CA MET A 352 2.80 21.25 14.64
C MET A 352 1.41 21.26 15.26
N ARG A 353 0.40 20.94 14.45
CA ARG A 353 -0.97 20.65 14.89
C ARG A 353 -1.63 19.61 13.99
N VAL A 354 -2.68 18.97 14.49
CA VAL A 354 -3.58 18.16 13.65
C VAL A 354 -4.44 19.11 12.81
N TYR A 355 -4.33 19.00 11.48
CA TYR A 355 -5.15 19.76 10.55
C TYR A 355 -6.48 19.05 10.28
N ALA A 356 -6.45 17.73 10.09
CA ALA A 356 -7.64 16.88 9.96
C ALA A 356 -7.33 15.48 10.49
N TYR A 357 -8.36 14.74 10.93
CA TYR A 357 -8.20 13.46 11.62
C TYR A 357 -9.23 12.41 11.21
N GLY A 358 -8.98 11.16 11.60
CA GLY A 358 -9.81 10.02 11.23
C GLY A 358 -9.72 9.65 9.75
N ILE A 359 -8.59 9.97 9.11
CA ILE A 359 -8.26 9.61 7.73
C ILE A 359 -7.24 8.49 7.78
N ARG A 360 -7.69 7.21 7.72
CA ARG A 360 -6.86 6.03 8.01
C ARG A 360 -5.46 6.09 7.39
N ASN A 361 -5.39 6.39 6.08
CA ASN A 361 -4.11 6.55 5.40
C ASN A 361 -4.25 7.47 4.19
N CYS A 362 -4.04 8.78 4.41
CA CYS A 362 -4.05 9.81 3.37
C CYS A 362 -2.78 9.73 2.50
N VAL A 363 -2.62 8.73 1.64
CA VAL A 363 -1.31 8.40 1.06
C VAL A 363 -0.75 9.53 0.20
N GLY A 364 -1.52 9.99 -0.77
CA GLY A 364 -1.11 11.02 -1.71
C GLY A 364 -1.89 12.28 -1.48
N MET A 365 -1.20 13.42 -1.50
CA MET A 365 -1.81 14.73 -1.39
C MET A 365 -1.48 15.58 -2.60
N ALA A 366 -2.40 16.48 -2.97
CA ALA A 366 -2.19 17.52 -3.96
C ALA A 366 -2.95 18.79 -3.57
N ILE A 367 -2.44 19.95 -3.96
CA ILE A 367 -3.16 21.22 -3.80
C ILE A 367 -3.88 21.53 -5.10
N ASN A 368 -5.17 21.82 -5.02
CA ASN A 368 -5.91 22.39 -6.14
C ASN A 368 -5.42 23.84 -6.34
N SER A 369 -4.74 24.12 -7.45
CA SER A 369 -4.18 25.45 -7.70
C SER A 369 -5.23 26.54 -7.90
N LYS A 370 -6.48 26.18 -8.25
CA LYS A 370 -7.59 27.13 -8.44
C LYS A 370 -8.27 27.51 -7.12
N THR A 371 -8.46 26.55 -6.23
CA THR A 371 -9.19 26.77 -4.96
C THR A 371 -8.27 26.91 -3.74
N GLY A 372 -7.03 26.44 -3.84
CA GLY A 372 -6.08 26.36 -2.73
C GLY A 372 -6.36 25.19 -1.77
N GLU A 373 -7.36 24.36 -2.04
CA GLU A 373 -7.75 23.25 -1.19
C GLU A 373 -6.74 22.11 -1.26
N LEU A 374 -6.46 21.51 -0.10
CA LEU A 374 -5.74 20.25 -0.01
C LEU A 374 -6.67 19.10 -0.40
N TRP A 375 -6.22 18.22 -1.27
CA TRP A 375 -6.91 17.00 -1.66
C TRP A 375 -6.07 15.78 -1.32
N CYS A 376 -6.74 14.67 -1.05
CA CYS A 376 -6.08 13.43 -0.68
C CYS A 376 -6.73 12.17 -1.27
N SER A 377 -5.90 11.21 -1.66
CA SER A 377 -6.26 9.81 -1.92
C SER A 377 -6.06 8.96 -0.64
N VAL A 378 -7.07 8.17 -0.27
CA VAL A 378 -7.10 7.50 1.03
C VAL A 378 -7.29 6.00 0.90
N ASN A 379 -6.51 5.22 1.66
CA ASN A 379 -6.73 3.78 1.83
C ASN A 379 -7.49 3.50 3.11
N GLU A 380 -8.62 2.82 2.95
CA GLU A 380 -9.54 2.50 4.02
C GLU A 380 -9.29 1.14 4.67
N ARG A 381 -10.04 0.87 5.74
CA ARG A 381 -9.84 -0.28 6.61
C ARG A 381 -10.16 -1.60 5.95
N ASP A 382 -9.37 -2.57 6.37
CA ASP A 382 -9.43 -3.94 5.94
C ASP A 382 -10.43 -4.76 6.76
N ALA A 383 -10.86 -5.86 6.15
CA ALA A 383 -11.50 -7.01 6.78
C ALA A 383 -12.98 -6.84 7.16
N LEU A 384 -13.73 -5.97 6.47
CA LEU A 384 -15.20 -5.92 6.57
C LEU A 384 -15.93 -6.57 5.39
N GLY A 385 -15.22 -7.06 4.38
CA GLY A 385 -15.78 -7.81 3.24
C GLY A 385 -15.14 -7.38 1.91
N ASP A 386 -15.55 -8.02 0.82
CA ASP A 386 -14.98 -7.75 -0.51
C ASP A 386 -15.38 -6.37 -1.04
N ASN A 387 -16.54 -5.88 -0.63
CA ASN A 387 -17.12 -4.63 -1.10
C ASN A 387 -17.31 -3.62 0.07
N LEU A 388 -16.49 -3.73 1.13
CA LEU A 388 -16.47 -2.78 2.25
C LEU A 388 -15.09 -2.81 2.97
N VAL A 389 -14.47 -1.68 3.32
CA VAL A 389 -14.91 -0.28 3.19
C VAL A 389 -14.28 0.35 1.93
N PRO A 390 -15.00 1.20 1.18
CA PRO A 390 -14.44 1.95 0.06
C PRO A 390 -13.20 2.76 0.41
N ASP A 391 -12.21 2.75 -0.47
CA ASP A 391 -11.23 3.83 -0.54
C ASP A 391 -11.91 5.12 -1.04
N TYR A 392 -11.23 6.26 -0.94
CA TYR A 392 -11.81 7.53 -1.41
C TYR A 392 -10.79 8.58 -1.80
N ILE A 393 -11.26 9.57 -2.57
CA ILE A 393 -10.56 10.81 -2.86
C ILE A 393 -11.43 11.98 -2.38
N THR A 394 -10.84 12.94 -1.67
CA THR A 394 -11.61 14.06 -1.09
C THR A 394 -10.75 15.29 -0.83
N HIS A 395 -11.37 16.47 -0.82
CA HIS A 395 -10.78 17.67 -0.24
C HIS A 395 -10.72 17.54 1.28
N VAL A 396 -9.59 17.92 1.86
CA VAL A 396 -9.34 17.82 3.30
C VAL A 396 -9.66 19.14 3.97
N GLN A 397 -10.76 19.14 4.73
CA GLN A 397 -11.22 20.27 5.54
C GLN A 397 -10.47 20.38 6.87
N GLU A 398 -10.10 21.60 7.24
CA GLU A 398 -9.53 21.92 8.56
C GLU A 398 -10.48 21.52 9.69
N GLY A 399 -9.97 20.81 10.70
CA GLY A 399 -10.75 20.26 11.81
C GLY A 399 -11.68 19.11 11.43
N GLY A 400 -11.66 18.66 10.17
CA GLY A 400 -12.56 17.63 9.66
C GLY A 400 -12.27 16.24 10.24
N PHE A 401 -13.34 15.47 10.47
CA PHE A 401 -13.29 14.09 10.92
C PHE A 401 -13.82 13.15 9.84
N TYR A 402 -13.02 12.18 9.40
CA TYR A 402 -13.37 11.27 8.29
C TYR A 402 -13.71 9.84 8.76
N GLY A 403 -13.84 9.66 10.09
CA GLY A 403 -14.46 8.49 10.70
C GLY A 403 -13.51 7.51 11.36
N TRP A 404 -12.31 7.27 10.81
CA TRP A 404 -11.41 6.24 11.35
C TRP A 404 -11.05 6.51 12.84
N PRO A 405 -10.98 5.49 13.71
CA PRO A 405 -11.31 4.09 13.46
C PRO A 405 -12.77 3.72 13.75
N TRP A 406 -13.50 4.56 14.48
CA TRP A 406 -14.78 4.18 15.09
C TRP A 406 -15.96 4.21 14.10
N TRP A 407 -15.86 5.03 13.06
CA TRP A 407 -16.89 5.24 12.04
C TRP A 407 -16.28 5.17 10.63
N TYR A 408 -17.09 4.95 9.62
CA TYR A 408 -16.73 5.19 8.22
C TYR A 408 -17.83 6.01 7.52
N MET A 409 -17.61 6.36 6.26
CA MET A 409 -18.42 7.36 5.55
C MET A 409 -19.93 7.14 5.68
N GLY A 410 -20.68 8.25 5.75
CA GLY A 410 -22.12 8.22 6.00
C GLY A 410 -22.54 7.96 7.45
N GLY A 411 -21.61 8.07 8.41
CA GLY A 411 -21.93 7.88 9.84
C GLY A 411 -22.25 6.43 10.19
N HIS A 412 -21.64 5.46 9.49
CA HIS A 412 -21.77 4.05 9.80
C HIS A 412 -20.74 3.65 10.85
N GLN A 413 -21.18 3.01 11.94
CA GLN A 413 -20.26 2.57 12.99
C GLN A 413 -19.47 1.36 12.52
N ASP A 414 -18.15 1.34 12.78
CA ASP A 414 -17.39 0.11 12.63
C ASP A 414 -17.83 -0.88 13.73
N PRO A 415 -18.33 -2.08 13.38
CA PRO A 415 -18.84 -3.04 14.37
C PRO A 415 -17.77 -3.51 15.35
N ARG A 416 -16.47 -3.34 15.02
CA ARG A 416 -15.34 -3.69 15.91
C ARG A 416 -15.14 -2.66 17.04
N HIS A 417 -15.81 -1.51 16.95
CA HIS A 417 -15.81 -0.43 17.96
C HIS A 417 -17.22 -0.09 18.45
N HIS A 418 -18.11 -1.08 18.51
CA HIS A 418 -19.50 -0.90 18.90
C HIS A 418 -19.67 -0.06 20.17
N GLY A 419 -20.49 0.99 20.09
CA GLY A 419 -20.82 1.89 21.19
C GLY A 419 -19.77 2.95 21.52
N LYS A 420 -18.61 2.97 20.85
CA LYS A 420 -17.59 4.01 21.06
C LYS A 420 -17.87 5.26 20.24
N HIS A 421 -17.58 6.41 20.83
CA HIS A 421 -17.73 7.74 20.26
C HIS A 421 -19.06 8.00 19.52
N PRO A 422 -20.24 7.75 20.15
CA PRO A 422 -21.52 8.07 19.53
C PRO A 422 -21.66 9.56 19.16
N GLU A 423 -20.97 10.45 19.89
CA GLU A 423 -20.93 11.90 19.64
C GLU A 423 -20.22 12.30 18.35
N LEU A 424 -19.46 11.38 17.73
CA LEU A 424 -18.74 11.63 16.47
C LEU A 424 -19.54 11.22 15.23
N LYS A 425 -20.64 10.48 15.38
CA LYS A 425 -21.43 9.94 14.26
C LYS A 425 -21.80 11.01 13.23
N ASP A 426 -22.39 12.11 13.70
CA ASP A 426 -22.90 13.18 12.84
C ASP A 426 -21.80 14.16 12.39
N LYS A 427 -20.55 13.95 12.83
CA LYS A 427 -19.37 14.72 12.42
C LYS A 427 -18.58 14.05 11.29
N VAL A 428 -18.91 12.81 10.95
CA VAL A 428 -18.22 12.07 9.89
C VAL A 428 -18.47 12.76 8.55
N ILE A 429 -17.40 13.34 7.99
CA ILE A 429 -17.42 13.90 6.65
C ILE A 429 -17.53 12.74 5.65
N THR A 430 -18.47 12.87 4.72
CA THR A 430 -18.59 11.95 3.59
C THR A 430 -17.62 12.41 2.50
N PRO A 431 -16.71 11.55 2.02
CA PRO A 431 -15.76 11.91 0.97
C PRO A 431 -16.43 12.34 -0.35
N ASP A 432 -15.75 13.22 -1.11
CA ASP A 432 -16.26 13.70 -2.39
C ASP A 432 -16.41 12.60 -3.44
N VAL A 433 -15.45 11.66 -3.48
CA VAL A 433 -15.45 10.53 -4.41
C VAL A 433 -15.19 9.24 -3.65
N ILE A 434 -16.19 8.37 -3.65
CA ILE A 434 -16.11 7.03 -3.07
C ILE A 434 -15.61 6.08 -4.17
N LEU A 435 -14.45 5.48 -3.94
CA LEU A 435 -13.81 4.54 -4.86
C LEU A 435 -14.30 3.11 -4.61
N HIS A 436 -13.81 2.18 -5.42
CA HIS A 436 -14.01 0.78 -5.09
C HIS A 436 -13.24 0.39 -3.81
N PRO A 437 -13.81 -0.47 -2.95
CA PRO A 437 -13.13 -1.02 -1.80
C PRO A 437 -11.84 -1.75 -2.20
N HIS A 438 -10.77 -1.46 -1.46
CA HIS A 438 -9.46 -2.09 -1.62
C HIS A 438 -8.70 -1.68 -2.90
N ASN A 439 -9.08 -0.62 -3.60
CA ASN A 439 -8.34 -0.13 -4.78
C ASN A 439 -6.89 0.25 -4.47
N ALA A 440 -6.62 0.63 -3.21
CA ALA A 440 -5.36 1.13 -2.71
C ALA A 440 -4.89 2.38 -3.47
N SER A 441 -5.70 3.46 -3.45
CA SER A 441 -5.35 4.76 -4.05
C SER A 441 -4.11 5.37 -3.37
N LEU A 442 -3.02 5.57 -4.12
CA LEU A 442 -1.75 6.05 -3.58
C LEU A 442 -1.45 7.49 -3.99
N GLY A 443 -0.93 7.73 -5.19
CA GLY A 443 -0.55 9.05 -5.67
C GLY A 443 -1.68 9.76 -6.40
N ILE A 444 -1.75 11.08 -6.24
CA ILE A 444 -2.76 11.96 -6.83
C ILE A 444 -2.09 13.21 -7.42
N THR A 445 -2.64 13.73 -8.52
CA THR A 445 -2.26 15.04 -9.09
C THR A 445 -3.46 15.71 -9.77
N PHE A 446 -3.42 17.04 -9.87
CA PHE A 446 -4.34 17.80 -10.73
C PHE A 446 -3.73 17.93 -12.12
N TYR A 447 -4.54 17.78 -13.16
CA TYR A 447 -4.08 17.98 -14.52
C TYR A 447 -4.19 19.44 -14.93
N ASP A 448 -3.05 20.11 -15.00
CA ASP A 448 -2.92 21.50 -15.47
C ASP A 448 -2.22 21.61 -16.84
N GLY A 449 -1.86 20.46 -17.42
CA GLY A 449 -1.30 20.35 -18.76
C GLY A 449 -2.30 20.78 -19.86
N LYS A 450 -1.77 21.07 -21.04
CA LYS A 450 -2.55 21.53 -22.21
C LYS A 450 -2.56 20.53 -23.37
N GLN A 451 -1.97 19.35 -23.17
CA GLN A 451 -1.85 18.34 -24.23
C GLN A 451 -3.12 17.52 -24.37
N PHE A 452 -3.78 17.18 -23.25
CA PHE A 452 -5.02 16.41 -23.25
C PHE A 452 -6.19 17.31 -23.67
N PRO A 453 -7.33 16.73 -24.05
CA PRO A 453 -8.54 17.50 -24.35
C PRO A 453 -8.94 18.45 -23.21
N ALA A 454 -9.53 19.60 -23.55
CA ALA A 454 -9.77 20.69 -22.62
C ALA A 454 -10.66 20.31 -21.42
N GLU A 455 -11.51 19.29 -21.57
CA GLU A 455 -12.33 18.76 -20.49
C GLU A 455 -11.52 18.08 -19.37
N TYR A 456 -10.26 17.72 -19.60
CA TYR A 456 -9.37 17.14 -18.58
C TYR A 456 -8.73 18.22 -17.70
N GLU A 457 -8.75 19.49 -18.12
CA GLU A 457 -8.08 20.56 -17.39
C GLU A 457 -8.73 20.83 -16.02
N GLY A 458 -7.93 20.67 -14.97
CA GLY A 458 -8.33 20.80 -13.58
C GLY A 458 -8.91 19.51 -13.00
N ASP A 459 -9.01 18.43 -13.77
CA ASP A 459 -9.40 17.13 -13.25
C ASP A 459 -8.27 16.50 -12.44
N ILE A 460 -8.65 15.53 -11.62
CA ILE A 460 -7.71 14.78 -10.79
C ILE A 460 -7.34 13.48 -11.50
N PHE A 461 -6.08 13.08 -11.41
CA PHE A 461 -5.64 11.72 -11.71
C PHE A 461 -5.12 11.06 -10.43
N ALA A 462 -5.48 9.80 -10.22
CA ALA A 462 -5.04 9.02 -9.08
C ALA A 462 -4.63 7.60 -9.47
N ALA A 463 -3.58 7.08 -8.85
CA ALA A 463 -3.03 5.77 -9.10
C ALA A 463 -3.55 4.76 -8.07
N GLU A 464 -4.23 3.73 -8.55
CA GLU A 464 -4.84 2.67 -7.76
C GLU A 464 -3.91 1.45 -7.76
N HIS A 465 -3.21 1.23 -6.65
CA HIS A 465 -2.11 0.24 -6.53
C HIS A 465 -2.57 -1.22 -6.54
N GLY A 466 -3.86 -1.41 -6.31
CA GLY A 466 -4.56 -2.68 -6.45
C GLY A 466 -4.67 -3.48 -5.15
N SER A 467 -5.80 -4.17 -5.04
CA SER A 467 -6.25 -4.83 -3.81
C SER A 467 -5.39 -6.01 -3.39
N TRP A 468 -5.24 -6.18 -2.07
CA TRP A 468 -4.81 -7.43 -1.47
C TRP A 468 -5.93 -8.10 -0.66
N ASN A 469 -6.91 -7.35 -0.15
CA ASN A 469 -7.94 -7.84 0.77
C ASN A 469 -9.30 -8.06 0.10
N ARG A 470 -9.30 -8.70 -1.07
CA ARG A 470 -10.49 -8.96 -1.85
C ARG A 470 -10.42 -10.27 -2.63
N SER A 471 -11.50 -11.05 -2.62
CA SER A 471 -11.53 -12.40 -3.22
C SER A 471 -11.24 -12.39 -4.72
N VAL A 472 -11.76 -11.39 -5.43
CA VAL A 472 -11.41 -11.06 -6.82
C VAL A 472 -10.84 -9.66 -6.83
N ARG A 473 -9.63 -9.50 -7.38
CA ARG A 473 -8.88 -8.25 -7.26
C ARG A 473 -9.51 -7.10 -8.05
N VAL A 474 -9.23 -5.86 -7.63
CA VAL A 474 -9.70 -4.60 -8.23
C VAL A 474 -8.59 -3.54 -8.08
N GLY A 475 -8.64 -2.47 -8.86
CA GLY A 475 -7.60 -1.45 -8.94
C GLY A 475 -6.53 -1.85 -9.95
N TYR A 476 -5.24 -1.58 -9.67
CA TYR A 476 -4.17 -1.76 -10.67
C TYR A 476 -4.44 -0.92 -11.92
N GLU A 477 -4.75 0.36 -11.71
CA GLU A 477 -5.12 1.28 -12.77
C GLU A 477 -4.71 2.72 -12.42
N LEU A 478 -4.74 3.60 -13.42
CA LEU A 478 -4.83 5.04 -13.20
C LEU A 478 -6.28 5.43 -13.46
N ILE A 479 -6.88 6.17 -12.54
CA ILE A 479 -8.22 6.74 -12.70
C ILE A 479 -8.16 8.24 -12.93
N ARG A 480 -9.21 8.77 -13.55
CA ARG A 480 -9.50 10.20 -13.63
C ARG A 480 -10.73 10.52 -12.80
N VAL A 481 -10.68 11.56 -11.99
CA VAL A 481 -11.83 12.12 -11.28
C VAL A 481 -12.21 13.44 -11.94
N PRO A 482 -13.34 13.50 -12.67
CA PRO A 482 -13.82 14.73 -13.27
C PRO A 482 -14.27 15.75 -12.23
N LEU A 483 -13.73 16.96 -12.30
CA LEU A 483 -14.21 18.13 -11.55
C LEU A 483 -15.11 19.03 -12.41
N HIS A 484 -15.36 18.63 -13.66
CA HIS A 484 -16.31 19.26 -14.58
C HIS A 484 -16.08 20.76 -14.78
N GLN A 485 -14.81 21.19 -14.67
CA GLN A 485 -14.41 22.60 -14.65
C GLN A 485 -15.10 23.47 -13.57
N ALA A 486 -15.89 22.87 -12.68
CA ALA A 486 -16.60 23.53 -11.58
C ALA A 486 -15.76 23.59 -10.30
N GLY A 487 -14.65 22.86 -10.25
CA GLY A 487 -13.79 22.76 -9.06
C GLY A 487 -14.29 21.80 -7.99
N HIS A 488 -15.42 21.12 -8.23
CA HIS A 488 -16.01 20.15 -7.30
C HIS A 488 -16.24 18.81 -7.99
N ALA A 489 -15.97 17.72 -7.28
CA ALA A 489 -16.17 16.38 -7.82
C ALA A 489 -17.67 16.03 -7.81
N SER A 490 -18.11 15.27 -8.81
CA SER A 490 -19.50 14.78 -8.91
C SER A 490 -19.72 13.43 -8.22
N GLY A 491 -18.68 12.88 -7.57
CA GLY A 491 -18.65 11.55 -6.96
C GLY A 491 -18.42 10.41 -7.94
N GLU A 492 -18.13 10.70 -9.20
CA GLU A 492 -17.76 9.71 -10.21
C GLU A 492 -16.25 9.72 -10.49
N TYR A 493 -15.77 8.63 -11.06
CA TYR A 493 -14.43 8.54 -11.61
C TYR A 493 -14.43 7.66 -12.87
N GLU A 494 -13.41 7.80 -13.69
CA GLU A 494 -13.22 7.09 -14.96
C GLU A 494 -11.99 6.20 -14.86
N ASP A 495 -12.14 4.91 -15.17
CA ASP A 495 -11.01 4.02 -15.44
C ASP A 495 -10.23 4.63 -16.64
N PHE A 496 -9.02 5.15 -16.44
CA PHE A 496 -8.28 5.91 -17.48
C PHE A 496 -7.18 5.07 -18.14
N MET A 497 -6.34 4.42 -17.32
CA MET A 497 -5.28 3.52 -17.78
C MET A 497 -5.34 2.19 -17.04
N THR A 498 -5.65 1.09 -17.74
CA THR A 498 -5.84 -0.24 -17.15
C THR A 498 -4.93 -1.30 -17.79
N GLY A 499 -5.17 -2.59 -17.53
CA GLY A 499 -4.51 -3.70 -18.24
C GLY A 499 -3.29 -4.30 -17.52
N PHE A 500 -3.09 -3.95 -16.25
CA PHE A 500 -1.96 -4.39 -15.43
C PHE A 500 -2.10 -5.81 -14.82
N VAL A 501 -3.25 -6.45 -15.05
CA VAL A 501 -3.58 -7.79 -14.57
C VAL A 501 -3.84 -8.70 -15.78
N VAL A 502 -3.23 -9.89 -15.79
CA VAL A 502 -3.49 -10.91 -16.83
C VAL A 502 -4.69 -11.78 -16.49
N ASP A 503 -5.21 -12.54 -17.45
CA ASP A 503 -6.49 -13.27 -17.34
C ASP A 503 -6.59 -14.24 -16.14
N ASN A 504 -5.48 -14.86 -15.73
CA ASN A 504 -5.44 -15.70 -14.53
C ASN A 504 -5.40 -14.93 -13.21
N GLY A 505 -5.47 -13.61 -13.26
CA GLY A 505 -5.42 -12.73 -12.11
C GLY A 505 -4.01 -12.50 -11.57
N HIS A 506 -2.93 -12.87 -12.27
CA HIS A 506 -1.60 -12.41 -11.87
C HIS A 506 -1.37 -10.95 -12.29
N VAL A 507 -0.50 -10.26 -11.56
CA VAL A 507 -0.29 -8.82 -11.70
C VAL A 507 1.08 -8.59 -12.30
N TRP A 508 1.20 -7.74 -13.32
CA TRP A 508 2.51 -7.40 -13.89
C TRP A 508 2.92 -5.94 -13.67
N GLY A 509 1.99 -5.09 -13.24
CA GLY A 509 2.29 -3.73 -12.79
C GLY A 509 1.31 -3.23 -11.74
N ARG A 510 1.73 -2.22 -10.98
CA ARG A 510 1.04 -1.64 -9.83
C ARG A 510 1.34 -0.13 -9.79
N PRO A 511 0.48 0.71 -10.38
CA PRO A 511 0.64 2.16 -10.38
C PRO A 511 0.76 2.74 -8.96
N VAL A 512 1.67 3.70 -8.75
CA VAL A 512 1.90 4.33 -7.44
C VAL A 512 1.70 5.84 -7.48
N GLY A 513 2.55 6.55 -8.22
CA GLY A 513 2.59 8.01 -8.29
C GLY A 513 2.22 8.49 -9.68
N VAL A 514 1.69 9.70 -9.76
CA VAL A 514 1.35 10.37 -11.02
C VAL A 514 1.77 11.84 -10.97
N ALA A 515 2.35 12.34 -12.06
CA ALA A 515 2.74 13.73 -12.22
C ALA A 515 2.50 14.22 -13.65
N VAL A 516 2.28 15.52 -13.81
CA VAL A 516 2.16 16.18 -15.12
C VAL A 516 3.54 16.60 -15.61
N ALA A 517 3.91 16.20 -16.82
CA ALA A 517 5.14 16.61 -17.49
C ALA A 517 4.99 18.00 -18.14
N PRO A 518 6.10 18.74 -18.37
CA PRO A 518 6.06 20.08 -18.95
C PRO A 518 5.38 20.17 -20.32
N ASP A 519 5.43 19.08 -21.10
CA ASP A 519 4.77 18.97 -22.40
C ASP A 519 3.27 18.64 -22.30
N GLY A 520 2.72 18.52 -21.08
CA GLY A 520 1.34 18.18 -20.78
C GLY A 520 1.02 16.70 -20.79
N SER A 521 1.99 15.81 -20.98
CA SER A 521 1.80 14.36 -20.79
C SER A 521 1.75 13.99 -19.30
N LEU A 522 1.24 12.80 -18.96
CA LEU A 522 1.33 12.25 -17.60
C LEU A 522 2.52 11.29 -17.50
N LEU A 523 3.19 11.30 -16.35
CA LEU A 523 4.11 10.24 -15.93
C LEU A 523 3.52 9.47 -14.77
N VAL A 524 3.55 8.14 -14.85
CA VAL A 524 2.99 7.22 -13.86
C VAL A 524 4.08 6.24 -13.42
N THR A 525 4.46 6.28 -12.15
CA THR A 525 5.38 5.28 -11.57
C THR A 525 4.64 3.98 -11.30
N ASP A 526 5.35 2.87 -11.47
CA ASP A 526 4.82 1.52 -11.30
C ASP A 526 5.88 0.66 -10.61
N ASP A 527 5.63 0.33 -9.34
CA ASP A 527 6.58 -0.47 -8.55
C ASP A 527 6.57 -1.96 -8.93
N GLY A 528 5.42 -2.47 -9.40
CA GLY A 528 5.27 -3.84 -9.86
C GLY A 528 6.09 -4.14 -11.11
N SER A 529 6.07 -3.23 -12.09
CA SER A 529 6.86 -3.35 -13.32
C SER A 529 8.21 -2.62 -13.27
N LYS A 530 8.53 -1.96 -12.15
CA LYS A 530 9.78 -1.23 -11.92
C LYS A 530 10.05 -0.18 -12.99
N SER A 531 9.02 0.58 -13.35
CA SER A 531 9.01 1.44 -14.53
C SER A 531 8.32 2.78 -14.28
N ILE A 532 8.52 3.71 -15.21
CA ILE A 532 7.72 4.93 -15.37
C ILE A 532 7.07 4.87 -16.75
N TRP A 533 5.75 5.00 -16.77
CA TRP A 533 4.93 5.08 -17.98
C TRP A 533 4.65 6.54 -18.31
N ARG A 534 4.76 6.91 -19.60
CA ARG A 534 4.34 8.20 -20.12
C ARG A 534 3.04 8.05 -20.88
N VAL A 535 2.03 8.86 -20.55
CA VAL A 535 0.75 8.91 -21.26
C VAL A 535 0.62 10.25 -21.96
N SER A 536 0.55 10.24 -23.28
CA SER A 536 0.41 11.42 -24.12
C SER A 536 -0.88 11.38 -24.94
N TYR A 537 -1.37 12.55 -25.37
CA TYR A 537 -2.52 12.66 -26.27
C TYR A 537 -2.06 13.03 -27.69
N ALA A 538 -2.44 12.22 -28.66
CA ALA A 538 -2.10 12.36 -30.07
C ALA A 538 -3.30 12.78 -30.93
N GLY A 539 -4.52 12.82 -30.38
CA GLY A 539 -5.73 13.32 -31.05
C GLY A 539 -6.20 12.54 -32.28
N LYS A 540 -5.79 11.27 -32.41
CA LYS A 540 -6.10 10.40 -33.55
C LYS A 540 -7.12 9.34 -33.23
#